data_AF-A0A3A8KI85-F1
#
_entry.id   AF-A0A3A8KI85-F1
#
_cell.length_a   1.000
_cell.length_b   1.000
_cell.length_c   1.000
_cell.angle_alpha   90.00
_cell.angle_beta   90.00
_cell.angle_gamma   90.00
#
_symmetry.space_group_name_H-M   'P 1'
#
loop_
_entity.id
_entity.type
_entity.pdbx_description
1 polymer ?
#
loop_
_entity_poly.entity_id
_entity_poly.type
_entity_poly.pdbx_seq_one_letter_code
_entity_poly.pdbx_strand_id
1 'polypeptide(L)'
;ATLTGRAPGGGEVAVVLQGQANPIPTCPTPVACHTATFDPVTEACVEAEEPDGTACDPGNACLQDATCTAGRCKGTERVCDDGNACTTDVCNPLDGCAAVPAPPCPGDGKCQVGTCDPKLGCALANAPDGTFCGPERGCDAADVCLDGACQRRDPPDNFICAPASPCQGPGQCKGSVCERPAATVLSPNWTYDAASNGEALHDLLVGPTGDVTLVGFFVPALMDAAGPVPVRASVAGRRCMLWNDRLLCMDLPLSGQVSLLDRATGAPRWTFDLATARPDFAKGLTTLFMARLGVMQPDRLAALFEAYPEGTARDTLCRRYFLVVLDAFGGMVSAQEITDPLLSECNHPHPFGVASDAAGDLYLSFGQTLNVGAPLFPGAPTLLMAFSQDGVPRWRKTEAFSAGELAIVNGLLLNERSTQALRTQDGQAVGSQPFPKALGRAVATSERLIPSPSLDDSAQEWRLRGHGVPGLEAAWTYTFPGWTGPVGSELRLASWTTRTGLPPETVVVGTGMKGYTGVMFAVSARDGSEVFQCPLPNSATPAQFLELGPDSVVMMDWAQTCGDCDPPFANSQARFRRFPIPGLQPAEEPWPGTFGGPGHDHHEDPVRGR
;
A
#
# COMPACT_ATOMS: atom_id res chain seq x y z
N ALA A 1 -43.47 -38.94 25.49
CA ALA A 1 -44.59 -39.71 24.92
C ALA A 1 -44.71 -41.04 25.65
N THR A 2 -45.87 -41.71 25.68
CA THR A 2 -45.99 -43.04 26.31
C THR A 2 -46.43 -44.04 25.25
N LEU A 3 -45.62 -45.07 25.05
CA LEU A 3 -45.89 -46.12 24.07
C LEU A 3 -46.50 -47.31 24.79
N THR A 4 -47.71 -47.68 24.38
CA THR A 4 -48.51 -48.68 25.10
C THR A 4 -48.77 -49.86 24.19
N GLY A 5 -48.29 -51.04 24.58
CA GLY A 5 -48.50 -52.30 23.87
C GLY A 5 -49.47 -53.19 24.62
N ARG A 6 -50.47 -53.74 23.94
CA ARG A 6 -51.38 -54.77 24.47
C ARG A 6 -51.13 -56.12 23.83
N ALA A 7 -50.95 -57.14 24.65
CA ALA A 7 -50.88 -58.52 24.20
C ALA A 7 -52.29 -59.07 23.91
N PRO A 8 -52.44 -60.07 23.02
CA PRO A 8 -53.74 -60.68 22.69
C PRO A 8 -54.50 -61.25 23.90
N GLY A 9 -53.80 -61.59 24.99
CA GLY A 9 -54.38 -62.05 26.24
C GLY A 9 -54.79 -60.95 27.23
N GLY A 10 -54.73 -59.68 26.85
CA GLY A 10 -55.20 -58.55 27.66
C GLY A 10 -54.16 -57.89 28.57
N GLY A 11 -52.91 -58.37 28.60
CA GLY A 11 -51.82 -57.71 29.32
C GLY A 11 -51.37 -56.43 28.61
N GLU A 12 -51.19 -55.34 29.36
CA GLU A 12 -50.80 -54.03 28.85
C GLU A 12 -49.45 -53.60 29.44
N VAL A 13 -48.52 -53.20 28.58
CA VAL A 13 -47.21 -52.64 28.97
C VAL A 13 -47.13 -51.22 28.44
N ALA A 14 -46.86 -50.27 29.34
CA ALA A 14 -46.63 -48.87 29.01
C ALA A 14 -45.15 -48.53 29.21
N VAL A 15 -44.51 -47.97 28.18
CA VAL A 15 -43.15 -47.44 28.23
C VAL A 15 -43.21 -45.93 28.09
N VAL A 16 -42.69 -45.22 29.09
CA VAL A 16 -42.55 -43.75 29.01
C VAL A 16 -41.30 -43.44 28.19
N LEU A 17 -41.50 -42.81 27.04
CA LEU A 17 -40.45 -42.22 26.22
C LEU A 17 -40.20 -40.79 26.70
N GLN A 18 -38.98 -40.55 27.17
CA GLN A 18 -38.44 -39.21 27.43
C GLN A 18 -37.43 -38.88 26.33
N GLY A 19 -37.52 -37.68 25.78
CA GLY A 19 -36.54 -37.13 24.84
C GLY A 19 -36.15 -35.75 25.33
N GLN A 20 -34.86 -35.45 25.31
CA GLN A 20 -34.32 -34.15 25.63
C GLN A 20 -33.73 -33.60 24.33
N ALA A 21 -34.27 -32.48 23.84
CA ALA A 21 -33.70 -31.79 22.70
C ALA A 21 -32.57 -30.87 23.19
N ASN A 22 -31.48 -30.81 22.41
CA ASN A 22 -30.49 -29.76 22.61
C ASN A 22 -31.13 -28.40 22.25
N PRO A 23 -30.76 -27.31 22.94
CA PRO A 23 -31.18 -25.98 22.52
C PRO A 23 -30.71 -25.71 21.10
N ILE A 24 -31.57 -25.07 20.29
CA ILE A 24 -31.20 -24.62 18.94
C ILE A 24 -30.03 -23.65 19.07
N PRO A 25 -28.88 -23.91 18.42
CA PRO A 25 -27.75 -22.99 18.44
C PRO A 25 -28.17 -21.62 17.88
N THR A 26 -27.71 -20.55 18.52
CA THR A 26 -27.77 -19.20 17.94
C THR A 26 -26.82 -19.14 16.76
N CYS A 27 -27.35 -18.73 15.59
CA CYS A 27 -26.54 -18.48 14.42
C CYS A 27 -26.02 -17.04 14.44
N PRO A 28 -24.71 -16.82 14.26
CA PRO A 28 -24.17 -15.47 14.12
C PRO A 28 -24.72 -14.86 12.82
N THR A 29 -25.22 -13.63 12.90
CA THR A 29 -25.55 -12.85 11.70
C THR A 29 -24.24 -12.46 11.02
N PRO A 30 -23.98 -12.89 9.78
CA PRO A 30 -22.65 -12.77 9.20
C PRO A 30 -22.35 -11.32 8.80
N VAL A 31 -23.31 -10.62 8.19
CA VAL A 31 -23.11 -9.30 7.62
C VAL A 31 -24.40 -8.46 7.71
N ALA A 32 -24.31 -7.14 7.56
CA ALA A 32 -25.49 -6.29 7.43
C ALA A 32 -26.36 -6.75 6.24
N CYS A 33 -27.69 -6.65 6.37
CA CYS A 33 -28.67 -7.09 5.36
C CYS A 33 -28.75 -8.61 5.13
N HIS A 34 -28.24 -9.40 6.06
CA HIS A 34 -28.42 -10.85 6.09
C HIS A 34 -28.96 -11.30 7.45
N THR A 35 -29.60 -12.46 7.48
CA THR A 35 -29.94 -13.20 8.69
C THR A 35 -29.43 -14.61 8.59
N ALA A 36 -29.24 -15.27 9.74
CA ALA A 36 -28.90 -16.68 9.79
C ALA A 36 -29.86 -17.41 10.74
N THR A 37 -30.41 -18.52 10.27
CA THR A 37 -31.30 -19.40 11.06
C THR A 37 -30.75 -20.81 11.08
N PHE A 38 -30.77 -21.48 12.23
CA PHE A 38 -30.32 -22.86 12.34
C PHE A 38 -31.35 -23.80 11.71
N ASP A 39 -30.95 -24.54 10.68
CA ASP A 39 -31.74 -25.60 10.07
C ASP A 39 -31.47 -26.93 10.82
N PRO A 40 -32.47 -27.47 11.54
CA PRO A 40 -32.30 -28.70 12.31
C PRO A 40 -32.18 -29.96 11.44
N VAL A 41 -32.48 -29.88 10.14
CA VAL A 41 -32.35 -31.03 9.22
C VAL A 41 -30.91 -31.17 8.74
N THR A 42 -30.29 -30.06 8.34
CA THR A 42 -28.89 -30.04 7.89
C THR A 42 -27.91 -29.87 9.05
N GLU A 43 -28.40 -29.58 10.25
CA GLU A 43 -27.62 -29.26 11.45
C GLU A 43 -26.63 -28.10 11.20
N ALA A 44 -27.05 -27.12 10.40
CA ALA A 44 -26.23 -26.00 9.96
C ALA A 44 -26.99 -24.67 10.03
N CYS A 45 -26.26 -23.57 10.17
CA CYS A 45 -26.82 -22.23 9.98
C CYS A 45 -27.02 -21.96 8.48
N VAL A 46 -28.23 -21.57 8.10
CA VAL A 46 -28.58 -21.18 6.74
C VAL A 46 -28.78 -19.68 6.71
N GLU A 47 -28.07 -19.01 5.80
CA GLU A 47 -28.14 -17.57 5.60
C GLU A 47 -29.24 -17.19 4.61
N ALA A 48 -29.88 -16.03 4.83
CA ALA A 48 -30.86 -15.44 3.94
C ALA A 48 -30.68 -13.92 3.87
N GLU A 49 -30.94 -13.33 2.69
CA GLU A 49 -30.94 -11.88 2.49
C GLU A 49 -32.16 -11.24 3.18
N GLU A 50 -31.94 -10.08 3.80
CA GLU A 50 -33.02 -9.22 4.27
C GLU A 50 -33.75 -8.55 3.09
N PRO A 51 -35.06 -8.26 3.20
CA PRO A 51 -35.80 -7.59 2.15
C PRO A 51 -35.22 -6.21 1.79
N ASP A 52 -35.27 -5.88 0.49
CA ASP A 52 -34.91 -4.55 0.00
C ASP A 52 -35.70 -3.44 0.71
N GLY A 53 -35.01 -2.37 1.10
CA GLY A 53 -35.57 -1.23 1.84
C GLY A 53 -35.50 -1.37 3.37
N THR A 54 -35.07 -2.52 3.91
CA THR A 54 -34.84 -2.68 5.35
C THR A 54 -33.71 -1.75 5.81
N ALA A 55 -33.93 -0.98 6.88
CA ALA A 55 -32.90 -0.10 7.43
C ALA A 55 -31.70 -0.92 7.94
N CYS A 56 -30.49 -0.44 7.69
CA CYS A 56 -29.27 -1.13 8.06
C CYS A 56 -28.20 -0.13 8.51
N ASP A 57 -27.25 -0.61 9.32
CA ASP A 57 -26.06 0.17 9.66
C ASP A 57 -25.04 0.03 8.51
N PRO A 58 -24.65 1.12 7.84
CA PRO A 58 -23.70 1.05 6.73
C PRO A 58 -22.26 0.84 7.17
N GLY A 59 -21.94 0.88 8.48
CA GLY A 59 -20.56 0.77 8.95
C GLY A 59 -19.66 1.90 8.40
N ASN A 60 -20.26 3.05 8.10
CA ASN A 60 -19.60 4.20 7.48
C ASN A 60 -20.32 5.50 7.87
N ALA A 61 -19.64 6.40 8.61
CA ALA A 61 -20.20 7.68 9.05
C ALA A 61 -20.54 8.66 7.90
N CYS A 62 -20.06 8.36 6.69
CA CYS A 62 -20.27 9.12 5.47
C CYS A 62 -21.47 8.64 4.65
N LEU A 63 -22.15 7.59 5.09
CA LEU A 63 -23.39 7.13 4.47
C LEU A 63 -24.58 7.49 5.37
N GLN A 64 -25.63 8.04 4.76
CA GLN A 64 -26.89 8.39 5.42
C GLN A 64 -28.06 7.62 4.78
N ASP A 65 -29.13 7.43 5.54
CA ASP A 65 -30.37 6.78 5.08
C ASP A 65 -30.14 5.40 4.45
N ALA A 66 -29.24 4.61 5.05
CA ALA A 66 -28.82 3.34 4.49
C ALA A 66 -29.91 2.26 4.61
N THR A 67 -30.14 1.56 3.49
CA THR A 67 -31.11 0.47 3.40
C THR A 67 -30.56 -0.72 2.62
N CYS A 68 -31.12 -1.90 2.87
CA CYS A 68 -30.78 -3.12 2.17
C CYS A 68 -31.19 -3.05 0.70
N THR A 69 -30.30 -3.43 -0.20
CA THR A 69 -30.55 -3.56 -1.64
C THR A 69 -29.73 -4.73 -2.18
N ALA A 70 -30.39 -5.81 -2.58
CA ALA A 70 -29.77 -7.07 -3.03
C ALA A 70 -28.73 -7.60 -2.02
N GLY A 71 -29.17 -7.78 -0.77
CA GLY A 71 -28.33 -8.27 0.33
C GLY A 71 -27.29 -7.30 0.86
N ARG A 72 -27.23 -6.04 0.38
CA ARG A 72 -26.20 -5.07 0.77
C ARG A 72 -26.75 -3.82 1.39
N CYS A 73 -26.09 -3.33 2.43
CA CYS A 73 -26.43 -2.04 3.03
C CYS A 73 -25.88 -0.88 2.19
N LYS A 74 -26.77 -0.07 1.61
CA LYS A 74 -26.40 1.07 0.75
C LYS A 74 -27.08 2.33 1.24
N GLY A 75 -26.33 3.43 1.33
CA GLY A 75 -26.83 4.75 1.71
C GLY A 75 -26.46 5.84 0.70
N THR A 76 -26.87 7.06 1.00
CA THR A 76 -26.47 8.26 0.26
C THR A 76 -25.24 8.89 0.90
N GLU A 77 -24.35 9.42 0.07
CA GLU A 77 -23.12 10.06 0.54
C GLU A 77 -23.43 11.37 1.28
N ARG A 78 -22.82 11.53 2.46
CA ARG A 78 -22.83 12.78 3.21
C ARG A 78 -22.00 13.82 2.46
N VAL A 79 -22.63 14.95 2.14
CA VAL A 79 -21.91 16.12 1.64
C VAL A 79 -21.19 16.81 2.80
N CYS A 80 -19.87 16.96 2.66
CA CYS A 80 -19.04 17.79 3.52
C CYS A 80 -18.69 19.08 2.76
N ASP A 81 -18.86 20.23 3.40
CA ASP A 81 -18.53 21.56 2.86
C ASP A 81 -18.18 22.47 4.04
N ASP A 82 -16.90 22.85 4.17
CA ASP A 82 -16.44 23.77 5.21
C ASP A 82 -16.53 25.25 4.80
N GLY A 83 -16.96 25.52 3.56
CA GLY A 83 -17.10 26.85 2.98
C GLY A 83 -15.77 27.51 2.61
N ASN A 84 -14.66 26.77 2.58
CA ASN A 84 -13.34 27.25 2.19
C ASN A 84 -12.92 26.67 0.83
N ALA A 85 -12.85 27.53 -0.18
CA ALA A 85 -12.49 27.14 -1.55
C ALA A 85 -11.02 26.68 -1.71
N CYS A 86 -10.20 26.80 -0.67
CA CYS A 86 -8.80 26.38 -0.63
C CYS A 86 -8.58 25.07 0.14
N THR A 87 -9.65 24.39 0.50
CA THR A 87 -9.64 23.07 1.11
C THR A 87 -10.40 22.10 0.20
N THR A 88 -10.03 20.83 0.30
CA THR A 88 -10.82 19.72 -0.20
C THR A 88 -11.56 19.15 0.99
N ASP A 89 -12.88 19.24 0.96
CA ASP A 89 -13.74 18.60 1.95
C ASP A 89 -13.80 17.09 1.69
N VAL A 90 -13.49 16.33 2.74
CA VAL A 90 -13.45 14.87 2.68
C VAL A 90 -14.30 14.31 3.80
N CYS A 91 -15.07 13.29 3.50
CA CYS A 91 -15.76 12.54 4.54
C CYS A 91 -14.92 11.33 4.95
N ASN A 92 -14.44 11.31 6.20
CA ASN A 92 -13.75 10.16 6.79
C ASN A 92 -14.79 9.14 7.31
N PRO A 93 -14.72 7.85 6.91
CA PRO A 93 -15.69 6.84 7.31
C PRO A 93 -15.82 6.58 8.81
N LEU A 94 -14.78 6.85 9.61
CA LEU A 94 -14.83 6.75 11.08
C LEU A 94 -15.18 8.08 11.76
N ASP A 95 -14.59 9.17 11.27
CA ASP A 95 -14.57 10.45 12.00
C ASP A 95 -15.56 11.49 11.43
N GLY A 96 -16.16 11.22 10.27
CA GLY A 96 -17.11 12.11 9.58
C GLY A 96 -16.41 13.20 8.76
N CYS A 97 -17.04 14.37 8.60
CA CYS A 97 -16.51 15.44 7.75
C CYS A 97 -15.21 16.03 8.30
N ALA A 98 -14.22 16.14 7.44
CA ALA A 98 -12.96 16.84 7.66
C ALA A 98 -12.63 17.69 6.41
N ALA A 99 -11.75 18.68 6.59
CA ALA A 99 -11.23 19.49 5.50
C ALA A 99 -9.70 19.37 5.49
N VAL A 100 -9.12 19.13 4.31
CA VAL A 100 -7.67 19.09 4.10
C VAL A 100 -7.26 20.18 3.12
N PRO A 101 -6.02 20.71 3.17
CA PRO A 101 -5.56 21.69 2.19
C PRO A 101 -5.77 21.18 0.75
N ALA A 102 -6.36 22.00 -0.12
CA ALA A 102 -6.55 21.67 -1.52
C ALA A 102 -5.20 21.67 -2.27
N PRO A 103 -5.11 20.99 -3.43
CA PRO A 103 -3.97 21.13 -4.32
C PRO A 103 -3.64 22.60 -4.61
N PRO A 104 -2.35 22.97 -4.76
CA PRO A 104 -1.97 24.34 -5.10
C PRO A 104 -2.67 24.81 -6.38
N CYS A 105 -3.19 26.04 -6.37
CA CYS A 105 -3.89 26.60 -7.53
C CYS A 105 -3.01 26.59 -8.80
N PRO A 106 -3.58 26.20 -9.96
CA PRO A 106 -2.81 26.13 -11.20
C PRO A 106 -2.40 27.53 -11.68
N GLY A 107 -1.15 27.65 -12.14
CA GLY A 107 -0.65 28.80 -12.88
C GLY A 107 -0.87 28.68 -14.39
N ASP A 108 -0.32 29.61 -15.17
CA ASP A 108 -0.34 29.56 -16.65
C ASP A 108 0.81 28.73 -17.26
N GLY A 109 1.60 28.08 -16.40
CA GLY A 109 2.81 27.34 -16.78
C GLY A 109 3.96 28.24 -17.27
N LYS A 110 3.86 29.56 -17.10
CA LYS A 110 4.86 30.54 -17.50
C LYS A 110 5.18 31.50 -16.35
N CYS A 111 4.49 32.63 -16.28
CA CYS A 111 4.80 33.74 -15.39
C CYS A 111 3.61 34.20 -14.57
N GLN A 112 2.55 33.40 -14.52
CA GLN A 112 1.45 33.53 -13.58
C GLN A 112 1.40 32.27 -12.71
N VAL A 113 1.51 32.46 -11.40
CA VAL A 113 1.33 31.40 -10.40
C VAL A 113 -0.09 31.45 -9.84
N GLY A 114 -0.64 30.30 -9.47
CA GLY A 114 -1.92 30.25 -8.78
C GLY A 114 -1.78 30.67 -7.32
N THR A 115 -2.76 31.44 -6.85
CA THR A 115 -2.96 31.83 -5.45
C THR A 115 -4.37 31.46 -5.06
N CYS A 116 -4.58 31.05 -3.80
CA CYS A 116 -5.91 30.64 -3.35
C CYS A 116 -6.48 31.66 -2.36
N ASP A 117 -7.67 32.17 -2.66
CA ASP A 117 -8.49 32.93 -1.72
C ASP A 117 -9.55 32.00 -1.11
N PRO A 118 -9.66 31.89 0.23
CA PRO A 118 -10.60 30.97 0.87
C PRO A 118 -12.08 31.13 0.48
N LYS A 119 -12.49 32.28 -0.08
CA LYS A 119 -13.88 32.53 -0.49
C LYS A 119 -14.05 32.50 -2.00
N LEU A 120 -13.05 32.98 -2.74
CA LEU A 120 -13.12 33.15 -4.19
C LEU A 120 -12.48 31.99 -4.97
N GLY A 121 -11.69 31.15 -4.30
CA GLY A 121 -10.94 30.06 -4.89
C GLY A 121 -9.67 30.53 -5.60
N CYS A 122 -9.31 29.85 -6.70
CA CYS A 122 -8.06 30.11 -7.40
C CYS A 122 -8.05 31.43 -8.18
N ALA A 123 -6.99 32.21 -7.97
CA ALA A 123 -6.65 33.43 -8.70
C ALA A 123 -5.21 33.37 -9.21
N LEU A 124 -4.84 34.24 -10.15
CA LEU A 124 -3.47 34.35 -10.66
C LEU A 124 -2.73 35.52 -10.03
N ALA A 125 -1.44 35.32 -9.77
CA ALA A 125 -0.50 36.36 -9.41
C ALA A 125 0.77 36.24 -10.25
N ASN A 126 1.49 37.35 -10.44
CA ASN A 126 2.79 37.33 -11.13
C ASN A 126 3.74 36.36 -10.42
N ALA A 127 4.38 35.48 -11.19
CA ALA A 127 5.52 34.73 -10.73
C ALA A 127 6.64 35.71 -10.29
N PRO A 128 7.45 35.36 -9.27
CA PRO A 128 8.59 36.17 -8.89
C PRO A 128 9.51 36.50 -10.07
N ASP A 129 10.00 37.74 -10.14
CA ASP A 129 10.94 38.15 -11.18
C ASP A 129 12.19 37.26 -11.14
N GLY A 130 12.63 36.79 -12.31
CA GLY A 130 13.73 35.85 -12.46
C GLY A 130 13.32 34.36 -12.49
N THR A 131 12.04 34.02 -12.25
CA THR A 131 11.55 32.64 -12.42
C THR A 131 11.70 32.20 -13.87
N PHE A 132 12.28 31.03 -14.14
CA PHE A 132 12.43 30.53 -15.51
C PHE A 132 11.08 30.13 -16.13
N CYS A 133 10.82 30.56 -17.35
CA CYS A 133 9.53 30.38 -18.04
C CYS A 133 9.65 29.77 -19.44
N GLY A 134 10.86 29.38 -19.87
CA GLY A 134 11.12 28.81 -21.20
C GLY A 134 12.20 27.73 -21.22
N PRO A 135 12.54 27.23 -22.43
CA PRO A 135 13.54 26.19 -22.60
C PRO A 135 14.98 26.69 -22.38
N GLU A 136 15.25 27.99 -22.59
CA GLU A 136 16.59 28.55 -22.45
C GLU A 136 16.91 28.84 -20.98
N ARG A 137 17.99 28.25 -20.46
CA ARG A 137 18.28 28.18 -19.02
C ARG A 137 19.77 28.34 -18.68
N GLY A 138 20.53 28.94 -19.59
CA GLY A 138 21.96 29.17 -19.43
C GLY A 138 22.30 30.47 -18.70
N CYS A 139 23.60 30.75 -18.64
CA CYS A 139 24.15 31.99 -18.10
C CYS A 139 24.49 33.04 -19.17
N ASP A 140 24.37 32.70 -20.46
CA ASP A 140 24.45 33.64 -21.59
C ASP A 140 23.06 34.08 -22.08
N ALA A 141 22.07 33.24 -21.83
CA ALA A 141 20.68 33.50 -22.12
C ALA A 141 19.80 32.67 -21.18
N ALA A 142 18.73 33.26 -20.68
CA ALA A 142 17.69 32.62 -19.92
C ALA A 142 16.32 33.21 -20.26
N ASP A 143 15.31 32.35 -20.38
CA ASP A 143 13.91 32.77 -20.45
C ASP A 143 13.38 32.93 -19.02
N VAL A 144 13.17 34.17 -18.58
CA VAL A 144 12.78 34.52 -17.20
C VAL A 144 11.53 35.41 -17.13
N CYS A 145 10.77 35.29 -16.05
CA CYS A 145 9.64 36.13 -15.74
C CYS A 145 10.09 37.51 -15.30
N LEU A 146 9.49 38.54 -15.87
CA LEU A 146 9.63 39.93 -15.47
C LEU A 146 8.26 40.59 -15.58
N ASP A 147 7.71 41.01 -14.44
CA ASP A 147 6.36 41.61 -14.33
C ASP A 147 5.27 40.74 -14.98
N GLY A 148 5.30 39.43 -14.70
CA GLY A 148 4.31 38.48 -15.22
C GLY A 148 4.47 38.11 -16.71
N ALA A 149 5.48 38.63 -17.41
CA ALA A 149 5.78 38.28 -18.80
C ALA A 149 7.07 37.46 -18.93
N CYS A 150 7.04 36.44 -19.78
CA CYS A 150 8.23 35.62 -20.08
C CYS A 150 9.14 36.33 -21.08
N GLN A 151 10.38 36.63 -20.68
CA GLN A 151 11.32 37.42 -21.46
C GLN A 151 12.71 36.77 -21.49
N ARG A 152 13.35 36.73 -22.66
CA ARG A 152 14.74 36.28 -22.78
C ARG A 152 15.70 37.38 -22.34
N ARG A 153 16.63 37.05 -21.45
CA ARG A 153 17.65 37.95 -20.91
C ARG A 153 19.00 37.28 -20.80
N ASP A 154 20.05 38.08 -20.79
CA ASP A 154 21.40 37.69 -20.38
C ASP A 154 21.47 37.79 -18.85
N PRO A 155 21.56 36.67 -18.12
CA PRO A 155 21.56 36.71 -16.66
C PRO A 155 22.83 37.35 -16.08
N PRO A 156 22.71 38.21 -15.05
CA PRO A 156 23.90 38.73 -14.37
C PRO A 156 24.65 37.63 -13.61
N ASP A 157 25.92 37.88 -13.30
CA ASP A 157 26.67 37.06 -12.34
C ASP A 157 25.88 36.92 -11.02
N ASN A 158 25.97 35.72 -10.43
CA ASN A 158 25.21 35.26 -9.27
C ASN A 158 23.72 34.95 -9.52
N PHE A 159 23.22 35.06 -10.76
CA PHE A 159 21.90 34.54 -11.10
C PHE A 159 21.82 33.03 -10.88
N ILE A 160 20.70 32.54 -10.33
CA ILE A 160 20.51 31.13 -10.01
C ILE A 160 20.22 30.36 -11.29
N CYS A 161 21.25 29.73 -11.86
CA CYS A 161 21.14 28.91 -13.08
C CYS A 161 20.71 27.47 -12.80
N ALA A 162 21.02 26.96 -11.62
CA ALA A 162 20.58 25.65 -11.16
C ALA A 162 20.01 25.75 -9.75
N PRO A 163 18.90 25.07 -9.45
CA PRO A 163 18.33 25.08 -8.11
C PRO A 163 19.24 24.41 -7.09
N ALA A 164 18.98 24.71 -5.82
CA ALA A 164 19.52 23.92 -4.72
C ALA A 164 18.93 22.50 -4.77
N SER A 165 19.73 21.53 -4.34
CA SER A 165 19.26 20.17 -4.04
C SER A 165 19.35 19.93 -2.53
N PRO A 166 18.86 18.80 -2.02
CA PRO A 166 18.96 18.47 -0.59
C PRO A 166 20.38 18.50 -0.02
N CYS A 167 21.39 18.32 -0.87
CA CYS A 167 22.78 18.19 -0.50
C CYS A 167 23.68 19.22 -1.19
N GLN A 168 23.15 20.14 -1.99
CA GLN A 168 23.97 21.04 -2.80
C GLN A 168 23.32 22.41 -2.87
N GLY A 169 24.08 23.46 -2.61
CA GLY A 169 23.62 24.84 -2.80
C GLY A 169 23.24 25.12 -4.27
N PRO A 170 22.52 26.22 -4.53
CA PRO A 170 22.13 26.59 -5.89
C PRO A 170 23.38 26.85 -6.74
N GLY A 171 23.27 26.55 -8.04
CA GLY A 171 24.24 26.98 -9.03
C GLY A 171 24.09 28.46 -9.34
N GLN A 172 25.21 29.15 -9.48
CA GLN A 172 25.26 30.57 -9.76
C GLN A 172 26.05 30.86 -11.04
N CYS A 173 25.54 31.79 -11.84
CA CYS A 173 26.24 32.23 -13.04
C CYS A 173 27.53 32.98 -12.70
N LYS A 174 28.59 32.66 -13.43
CA LYS A 174 29.85 33.40 -13.41
C LYS A 174 30.39 33.44 -14.84
N GLY A 175 30.14 34.55 -15.52
CA GLY A 175 30.12 34.58 -16.98
C GLY A 175 29.16 33.52 -17.53
N SER A 176 29.56 32.82 -18.58
CA SER A 176 28.76 31.80 -19.25
C SER A 176 28.59 30.49 -18.48
N VAL A 177 29.27 30.33 -17.33
CA VAL A 177 29.33 29.06 -16.59
C VAL A 177 28.39 29.08 -15.39
N CYS A 178 27.58 28.03 -15.27
CA CYS A 178 26.81 27.75 -14.06
C CYS A 178 27.70 27.03 -13.03
N GLU A 179 28.36 27.76 -12.14
CA GLU A 179 29.20 27.17 -11.09
C GLU A 179 28.30 26.64 -9.96
N ARG A 180 28.43 25.35 -9.62
CA ARG A 180 27.73 24.72 -8.48
C ARG A 180 28.72 24.37 -7.38
N PRO A 181 28.37 24.57 -6.09
CA PRO A 181 29.19 24.08 -4.98
C PRO A 181 29.23 22.55 -4.98
N ALA A 182 30.21 21.92 -4.32
CA ALA A 182 30.23 20.47 -4.17
C ALA A 182 29.03 19.97 -3.33
N ALA A 183 28.51 18.78 -3.63
CA ALA A 183 27.48 18.16 -2.83
C ALA A 183 28.05 17.73 -1.45
N THR A 184 27.30 18.00 -0.39
CA THR A 184 27.59 17.59 0.98
C THR A 184 26.90 16.26 1.29
N VAL A 185 27.47 15.49 2.22
CA VAL A 185 26.85 14.23 2.67
C VAL A 185 25.57 14.55 3.45
N LEU A 186 24.45 13.88 3.14
CA LEU A 186 23.22 14.00 3.91
C LEU A 186 23.45 13.48 5.33
N SER A 187 22.79 14.08 6.32
CA SER A 187 22.88 13.65 7.71
C SER A 187 21.51 13.24 8.23
N PRO A 188 21.36 12.05 8.84
CA PRO A 188 20.09 11.69 9.44
C PRO A 188 19.83 12.56 10.67
N ASN A 189 18.59 13.00 10.88
CA ASN A 189 18.18 13.69 12.11
C ASN A 189 17.69 12.71 13.19
N TRP A 190 17.50 11.44 12.82
CA TRP A 190 17.09 10.37 13.71
C TRP A 190 17.62 9.03 13.20
N THR A 191 17.98 8.14 14.13
CA THR A 191 18.43 6.78 13.82
C THR A 191 17.95 5.85 14.93
N TYR A 192 17.45 4.68 14.53
CA TYR A 192 17.09 3.60 15.43
C TYR A 192 17.78 2.33 14.99
N ASP A 193 18.50 1.69 15.89
CA ASP A 193 19.21 0.44 15.64
C ASP A 193 18.49 -0.66 16.43
N ALA A 194 17.73 -1.51 15.74
CA ALA A 194 16.96 -2.55 16.39
C ALA A 194 17.87 -3.61 17.03
N ALA A 195 19.05 -3.87 16.45
CA ALA A 195 20.01 -4.83 17.00
C ALA A 195 20.58 -4.35 18.34
N SER A 196 20.90 -3.06 18.43
CA SER A 196 21.37 -2.45 19.68
C SER A 196 20.32 -2.50 20.81
N ASN A 197 19.03 -2.57 20.45
CA ASN A 197 17.92 -2.68 21.40
C ASN A 197 17.43 -4.14 21.60
N GLY A 198 17.99 -5.11 20.90
CA GLY A 198 17.59 -6.51 20.98
C GLY A 198 16.21 -6.81 20.38
N GLU A 199 15.81 -6.05 19.35
CA GLU A 199 14.47 -6.13 18.77
C GLU A 199 14.48 -6.65 17.34
N ALA A 200 13.48 -7.47 17.00
CA ALA A 200 13.30 -8.02 15.65
C ALA A 200 12.42 -7.12 14.76
N LEU A 201 12.72 -5.82 14.76
CA LEU A 201 12.06 -4.84 13.88
C LEU A 201 12.75 -4.87 12.51
N HIS A 202 11.94 -5.00 11.47
CA HIS A 202 12.40 -5.26 10.10
C HIS A 202 11.54 -4.63 9.01
N ASP A 203 10.57 -3.81 9.40
CA ASP A 203 9.66 -3.12 8.49
C ASP A 203 9.33 -1.73 9.07
N LEU A 204 8.91 -0.81 8.20
CA LEU A 204 8.61 0.56 8.60
C LEU A 204 7.46 1.16 7.79
N LEU A 205 6.64 1.95 8.46
CA LEU A 205 5.57 2.74 7.87
C LEU A 205 5.83 4.21 8.15
N VAL A 206 5.53 5.07 7.19
CA VAL A 206 5.55 6.52 7.39
C VAL A 206 4.14 7.04 7.18
N GLY A 207 3.54 7.59 8.23
CA GLY A 207 2.21 8.17 8.15
C GLY A 207 2.21 9.51 7.40
N PRO A 208 1.04 10.02 7.00
CA PRO A 208 0.90 11.26 6.23
C PRO A 208 1.45 12.49 6.96
N THR A 209 1.63 12.41 8.28
CA THR A 209 2.22 13.49 9.09
C THR A 209 3.74 13.37 9.27
N GLY A 210 4.37 12.34 8.67
CA GLY A 210 5.80 12.05 8.80
C GLY A 210 6.17 11.28 10.06
N ASP A 211 5.17 10.82 10.81
CA ASP A 211 5.36 9.86 11.89
C ASP A 211 5.92 8.54 11.37
N VAL A 212 6.79 7.92 12.16
CA VAL A 212 7.46 6.67 11.78
C VAL A 212 6.96 5.55 12.69
N THR A 213 6.39 4.51 12.10
CA THR A 213 6.03 3.28 12.83
C THR A 213 6.98 2.17 12.41
N LEU A 214 7.66 1.54 13.38
CA LEU A 214 8.51 0.38 13.13
C LEU A 214 7.76 -0.89 13.48
N VAL A 215 7.84 -1.87 12.60
CA VAL A 215 7.10 -3.13 12.70
C VAL A 215 8.08 -4.30 12.70
N GLY A 216 7.71 -5.35 13.42
CA GLY A 216 8.48 -6.58 13.44
C GLY A 216 7.59 -7.82 13.44
N PHE A 217 8.22 -9.00 13.46
CA PHE A 217 7.51 -10.26 13.30
C PHE A 217 7.23 -10.85 14.69
N PHE A 218 5.96 -10.89 15.09
CA PHE A 218 5.52 -11.29 16.43
C PHE A 218 6.01 -10.37 17.55
N VAL A 219 6.20 -9.08 17.25
CA VAL A 219 6.59 -8.06 18.25
C VAL A 219 5.61 -6.90 18.22
N PRO A 220 5.38 -6.20 19.35
CA PRO A 220 4.59 -4.98 19.34
C PRO A 220 5.23 -3.90 18.48
N ALA A 221 4.44 -3.31 17.58
CA ALA A 221 4.90 -2.19 16.76
C ALA A 221 5.29 -0.99 17.64
N LEU A 222 6.32 -0.26 17.20
CA LEU A 222 6.77 0.98 17.82
C LEU A 222 6.27 2.16 16.96
N MET A 223 5.18 2.79 17.38
CA MET A 223 4.57 3.95 16.75
C MET A 223 5.27 5.24 17.16
N ASP A 224 5.25 6.22 16.26
CA ASP A 224 5.93 7.52 16.44
C ASP A 224 7.39 7.37 16.91
N ALA A 225 8.10 6.38 16.37
CA ALA A 225 9.46 5.99 16.75
C ALA A 225 10.47 7.13 16.60
N ALA A 226 10.22 8.06 15.67
CA ALA A 226 11.04 9.24 15.41
C ALA A 226 10.52 10.53 16.09
N GLY A 227 9.43 10.41 16.86
CA GLY A 227 8.83 11.49 17.62
C GLY A 227 9.38 11.62 19.04
N PRO A 228 8.91 12.63 19.80
CA PRO A 228 9.38 12.89 21.15
C PRO A 228 8.90 11.86 22.17
N VAL A 229 7.78 11.18 21.90
CA VAL A 229 7.17 10.19 22.80
C VAL A 229 6.73 8.96 21.99
N PRO A 230 7.66 8.03 21.70
CA PRO A 230 7.31 6.78 21.03
C PRO A 230 6.31 5.96 21.85
N VAL A 231 5.34 5.33 21.16
CA VAL A 231 4.28 4.53 21.77
C VAL A 231 4.40 3.09 21.28
N ARG A 232 4.29 2.12 22.19
CA ARG A 232 4.21 0.71 21.78
C ARG A 232 2.78 0.24 21.72
N ALA A 233 2.48 -0.57 20.72
CA ALA A 233 1.24 -1.32 20.67
C ALA A 233 1.09 -2.16 21.95
N SER A 234 -0.12 -2.23 22.50
CA SER A 234 -0.42 -3.07 23.68
C SER A 234 -0.40 -4.57 23.35
N VAL A 235 -0.39 -4.89 22.07
CA VAL A 235 -0.50 -6.22 21.49
C VAL A 235 0.65 -6.43 20.52
N ALA A 236 1.20 -7.65 20.52
CA ALA A 236 2.18 -8.03 19.51
C ALA A 236 1.45 -8.29 18.21
N GLY A 237 2.06 -7.84 17.11
CA GLY A 237 1.58 -8.20 15.79
C GLY A 237 2.63 -8.87 14.93
N ARG A 238 2.19 -9.53 13.86
CA ARG A 238 3.14 -10.04 12.85
C ARG A 238 3.34 -9.08 11.69
N ARG A 239 2.38 -8.16 11.48
CA ARG A 239 2.27 -7.23 10.35
C ARG A 239 1.41 -6.05 10.80
N CYS A 240 1.71 -4.86 10.32
CA CYS A 240 0.85 -3.69 10.49
C CYS A 240 0.81 -2.94 9.18
N MET A 241 -0.32 -2.31 8.86
CA MET A 241 -0.45 -1.47 7.67
C MET A 241 -1.13 -0.14 7.96
N LEU A 242 -0.89 0.83 7.09
CA LEU A 242 -1.70 2.05 7.04
C LEU A 242 -2.96 1.83 6.20
N TRP A 243 -4.08 2.36 6.70
CA TRP A 243 -5.35 2.47 5.98
C TRP A 243 -5.79 3.93 6.02
N ASN A 244 -5.30 4.72 5.08
CA ASN A 244 -5.22 6.17 5.18
C ASN A 244 -4.33 6.57 6.38
N ASP A 245 -4.90 7.26 7.37
CA ASP A 245 -4.25 7.68 8.61
C ASP A 245 -4.33 6.66 9.76
N ARG A 246 -5.08 5.57 9.54
CA ARG A 246 -5.32 4.51 10.52
C ARG A 246 -4.23 3.45 10.48
N LEU A 247 -3.78 3.00 11.65
CA LEU A 247 -2.82 1.89 11.76
C LEU A 247 -3.54 0.61 12.12
N LEU A 248 -3.58 -0.36 11.20
CA LEU A 248 -4.03 -1.71 11.51
C LEU A 248 -2.84 -2.60 11.82
N CYS A 249 -2.98 -3.44 12.83
CA CYS A 249 -2.03 -4.50 13.11
C CYS A 249 -2.79 -5.82 13.21
N MET A 250 -2.16 -6.88 12.71
CA MET A 250 -2.59 -8.23 13.04
C MET A 250 -2.22 -8.49 14.49
N ASP A 251 -3.18 -8.86 15.32
CA ASP A 251 -2.90 -9.25 16.70
C ASP A 251 -2.61 -10.76 16.83
N LEU A 252 -1.92 -11.12 17.90
CA LEU A 252 -1.75 -12.51 18.35
C LEU A 252 -2.68 -12.74 19.54
N PRO A 253 -3.77 -13.50 19.32
CA PRO A 253 -3.69 -14.95 19.25
C PRO A 253 -4.01 -15.55 17.86
N LEU A 254 -3.78 -16.85 17.74
CA LEU A 254 -3.87 -17.63 16.50
C LEU A 254 -5.33 -17.97 16.07
N SER A 255 -6.21 -16.96 16.12
CA SER A 255 -7.66 -17.02 15.83
C SER A 255 -8.10 -16.12 14.68
N GLY A 256 -7.13 -15.57 13.91
CA GLY A 256 -7.40 -14.68 12.79
C GLY A 256 -7.87 -13.30 13.23
N GLN A 257 -7.07 -12.61 14.06
CA GLN A 257 -7.39 -11.24 14.51
C GLN A 257 -6.76 -10.14 13.66
N VAL A 258 -7.52 -9.05 13.53
CA VAL A 258 -7.06 -7.77 12.97
C VAL A 258 -7.57 -6.67 13.88
N SER A 259 -6.67 -5.77 14.29
CA SER A 259 -7.00 -4.66 15.19
C SER A 259 -6.62 -3.34 14.57
N LEU A 260 -7.53 -2.37 14.65
CA LEU A 260 -7.20 -0.97 14.44
C LEU A 260 -6.63 -0.41 15.73
N LEU A 261 -5.42 0.14 15.70
CA LEU A 261 -4.76 0.70 16.87
C LEU A 261 -4.98 2.21 16.97
N ASP A 262 -5.20 2.69 18.19
CA ASP A 262 -5.07 4.09 18.53
C ASP A 262 -3.58 4.44 18.66
N ARG A 263 -3.11 5.36 17.81
CA ARG A 263 -1.68 5.66 17.71
C ARG A 263 -1.10 6.41 18.92
N ALA A 264 -1.95 7.07 19.71
CA ALA A 264 -1.52 7.83 20.88
C ALA A 264 -1.38 6.96 22.14
N THR A 265 -2.19 5.90 22.25
CA THR A 265 -2.23 5.00 23.41
C THR A 265 -1.63 3.62 23.11
N GLY A 266 -1.58 3.23 21.85
CA GLY A 266 -1.20 1.90 21.39
C GLY A 266 -2.23 0.80 21.65
N ALA A 267 -3.42 1.14 22.16
CA ALA A 267 -4.50 0.20 22.41
C ALA A 267 -5.39 0.02 21.17
N PRO A 268 -6.02 -1.15 20.97
CA PRO A 268 -7.01 -1.33 19.92
C PRO A 268 -8.22 -0.39 20.11
N ARG A 269 -8.60 0.34 19.05
CA ARG A 269 -9.91 1.00 18.93
C ARG A 269 -11.00 -0.04 18.71
N TRP A 270 -10.70 -1.08 17.94
CA TRP A 270 -11.52 -2.28 17.75
C TRP A 270 -10.66 -3.46 17.33
N THR A 271 -11.18 -4.67 17.50
CA THR A 271 -10.57 -5.93 17.09
C THR A 271 -11.62 -6.80 16.39
N PHE A 272 -11.33 -7.23 15.17
CA PHE A 272 -12.07 -8.27 14.48
C PHE A 272 -11.42 -9.64 14.76
N ASP A 273 -12.23 -10.68 14.96
CA ASP A 273 -11.77 -12.07 15.19
C ASP A 273 -12.58 -13.03 14.31
N LEU A 274 -11.94 -13.64 13.32
CA LEU A 274 -12.65 -14.49 12.36
C LEU A 274 -13.21 -15.76 13.00
N ALA A 275 -12.49 -16.38 13.94
CA ALA A 275 -12.96 -17.60 14.60
C ALA A 275 -14.26 -17.37 15.40
N THR A 276 -14.41 -16.17 15.97
CA THR A 276 -15.60 -15.74 16.70
C THR A 276 -16.73 -15.33 15.74
N ALA A 277 -16.41 -14.58 14.69
CA ALA A 277 -17.39 -14.10 13.71
C ALA A 277 -17.94 -15.23 12.82
N ARG A 278 -17.10 -16.21 12.46
CA ARG A 278 -17.42 -17.39 11.64
C ARG A 278 -16.95 -18.69 12.29
N PRO A 279 -17.66 -19.18 13.32
CA PRO A 279 -17.33 -20.46 13.97
C PRO A 279 -17.39 -21.65 13.01
N ASP A 280 -18.18 -21.55 11.94
CA ASP A 280 -18.26 -22.53 10.86
C ASP A 280 -16.97 -22.59 10.04
N PHE A 281 -16.27 -21.46 9.84
CA PHE A 281 -14.95 -21.44 9.21
C PHE A 281 -13.87 -22.02 10.13
N ALA A 282 -13.97 -21.73 11.43
CA ALA A 282 -13.06 -22.27 12.45
C ALA A 282 -13.18 -23.79 12.62
N LYS A 283 -14.32 -24.38 12.24
CA LYS A 283 -14.56 -25.82 12.35
C LYS A 283 -13.58 -26.60 11.47
N GLY A 284 -12.91 -27.59 12.06
CA GLY A 284 -11.93 -28.41 11.34
C GLY A 284 -10.61 -27.71 11.06
N LEU A 285 -10.27 -26.66 11.83
CA LEU A 285 -8.97 -25.98 11.77
C LEU A 285 -8.23 -26.12 13.11
N THR A 286 -6.90 -26.23 13.06
CA THR A 286 -6.05 -26.15 14.27
C THR A 286 -5.59 -24.73 14.58
N THR A 287 -5.46 -23.89 13.56
CA THR A 287 -4.94 -22.54 13.67
C THR A 287 -5.41 -21.68 12.50
N LEU A 288 -5.68 -20.41 12.78
CA LEU A 288 -6.01 -19.39 11.78
C LEU A 288 -5.07 -18.18 11.94
N PHE A 289 -4.42 -17.78 10.86
CA PHE A 289 -3.57 -16.59 10.79
C PHE A 289 -4.12 -15.61 9.76
N MET A 290 -3.87 -14.32 9.95
CA MET A 290 -4.02 -13.37 8.87
C MET A 290 -2.76 -13.40 8.00
N ALA A 291 -2.93 -13.68 6.71
CA ALA A 291 -1.85 -13.79 5.73
C ALA A 291 -1.56 -12.43 5.07
N ARG A 292 -2.61 -11.75 4.60
CA ARG A 292 -2.50 -10.45 3.91
C ARG A 292 -3.63 -9.52 4.31
N LEU A 293 -3.34 -8.22 4.29
CA LEU A 293 -4.33 -7.16 4.33
C LEU A 293 -4.22 -6.36 3.03
N GLY A 294 -5.35 -5.87 2.54
CA GLY A 294 -5.39 -4.96 1.41
C GLY A 294 -6.44 -3.88 1.66
N VAL A 295 -6.02 -2.62 1.61
CA VAL A 295 -6.96 -1.50 1.59
C VAL A 295 -7.66 -1.51 0.24
N MET A 296 -8.99 -1.53 0.24
CA MET A 296 -9.79 -1.56 -0.98
C MET A 296 -10.45 -0.22 -1.25
N GLN A 297 -10.90 0.44 -0.18
CA GLN A 297 -11.48 1.78 -0.20
C GLN A 297 -11.19 2.42 1.17
N PRO A 298 -11.41 3.73 1.34
CA PRO A 298 -11.39 4.35 2.67
C PRO A 298 -12.29 3.66 3.71
N ASP A 299 -13.32 2.93 3.29
CA ASP A 299 -14.27 2.21 4.15
C ASP A 299 -14.35 0.70 3.90
N ARG A 300 -13.50 0.13 3.04
CA ARG A 300 -13.36 -1.32 2.84
C ARG A 300 -11.92 -1.80 3.00
N LEU A 301 -11.77 -2.89 3.75
CA LEU A 301 -10.50 -3.57 4.00
C LEU A 301 -10.66 -5.07 3.69
N ALA A 302 -9.83 -5.60 2.80
CA ALA A 302 -9.67 -7.06 2.67
C ALA A 302 -8.72 -7.60 3.73
N ALA A 303 -9.16 -8.65 4.42
CA ALA A 303 -8.33 -9.50 5.25
C ALA A 303 -8.35 -10.93 4.68
N LEU A 304 -7.19 -11.37 4.20
CA LEU A 304 -6.98 -12.74 3.75
C LEU A 304 -6.37 -13.54 4.90
N PHE A 305 -7.05 -14.61 5.30
CA PHE A 305 -6.61 -15.52 6.34
C PHE A 305 -6.09 -16.82 5.73
N GLU A 306 -5.05 -17.37 6.33
CA GLU A 306 -4.54 -18.72 6.08
C GLU A 306 -4.79 -19.61 7.29
N ALA A 307 -5.09 -20.88 7.07
CA ALA A 307 -5.39 -21.81 8.15
C ALA A 307 -4.73 -23.18 7.98
N TYR A 308 -4.48 -23.82 9.11
CA TYR A 308 -3.99 -25.20 9.17
C TYR A 308 -5.18 -26.14 9.39
N PRO A 309 -5.35 -27.18 8.55
CA PRO A 309 -6.42 -28.17 8.75
C PRO A 309 -6.29 -28.90 10.10
N GLU A 310 -7.42 -29.36 10.64
CA GLU A 310 -7.48 -30.15 11.87
C GLU A 310 -6.60 -31.41 11.77
N GLY A 311 -5.94 -31.78 12.87
CA GLY A 311 -5.09 -32.97 12.94
C GLY A 311 -3.73 -32.84 12.24
N THR A 312 -3.39 -31.67 11.70
CA THR A 312 -2.08 -31.42 11.09
C THR A 312 -1.10 -30.73 12.05
N ALA A 313 0.20 -30.95 11.84
CA ALA A 313 1.26 -30.30 12.61
C ALA A 313 1.47 -28.84 12.15
N ARG A 314 2.11 -28.01 12.98
CA ARG A 314 2.34 -26.57 12.68
C ARG A 314 3.22 -26.32 11.45
N ASP A 315 4.01 -27.30 11.04
CA ASP A 315 4.86 -27.28 9.86
C ASP A 315 4.19 -27.88 8.61
N THR A 316 2.89 -28.19 8.69
CA THR A 316 2.10 -28.67 7.56
C THR A 316 2.26 -27.76 6.35
N LEU A 317 2.17 -28.34 5.15
CA LEU A 317 2.14 -27.60 3.89
C LEU A 317 0.71 -27.49 3.31
N CYS A 318 -0.27 -28.19 3.88
CA CYS A 318 -1.66 -28.03 3.49
C CYS A 318 -2.25 -26.75 4.11
N ARG A 319 -3.02 -25.99 3.34
CA ARG A 319 -3.61 -24.72 3.77
C ARG A 319 -5.07 -24.60 3.34
N ARG A 320 -5.83 -23.83 4.10
CA ARG A 320 -7.15 -23.29 3.69
C ARG A 320 -7.09 -21.77 3.76
N TYR A 321 -7.84 -21.09 2.90
CA TYR A 321 -7.82 -19.64 2.79
C TYR A 321 -9.21 -19.06 2.90
N PHE A 322 -9.32 -17.95 3.63
CA PHE A 322 -10.58 -17.24 3.81
C PHE A 322 -10.38 -15.77 3.49
N LEU A 323 -11.20 -15.23 2.59
CA LEU A 323 -11.22 -13.82 2.29
C LEU A 323 -12.40 -13.19 3.03
N VAL A 324 -12.10 -12.18 3.82
CA VAL A 324 -13.07 -11.39 4.57
C VAL A 324 -12.92 -9.93 4.15
N VAL A 325 -14.03 -9.26 3.86
CA VAL A 325 -14.05 -7.81 3.69
C VAL A 325 -14.63 -7.19 4.95
N LEU A 326 -13.92 -6.24 5.53
CA LEU A 326 -14.30 -5.49 6.72
C LEU A 326 -14.63 -4.04 6.36
N ASP A 327 -15.56 -3.45 7.10
CA ASP A 327 -15.83 -2.01 7.08
C ASP A 327 -14.85 -1.24 7.99
N ALA A 328 -14.99 0.09 8.02
CA ALA A 328 -14.13 1.00 8.78
C ALA A 328 -14.13 0.73 10.30
N PHE A 329 -15.22 0.18 10.83
CA PHE A 329 -15.42 -0.13 12.26
C PHE A 329 -15.07 -1.58 12.61
N GLY A 330 -14.55 -2.36 11.65
CA GLY A 330 -14.22 -3.78 11.84
C GLY A 330 -15.45 -4.70 11.72
N GLY A 331 -16.58 -4.19 11.23
CA GLY A 331 -17.75 -4.97 10.89
C GLY A 331 -17.51 -5.81 9.64
N MET A 332 -18.05 -7.03 9.60
CA MET A 332 -17.90 -7.93 8.45
C MET A 332 -18.88 -7.55 7.35
N VAL A 333 -18.36 -7.29 6.14
CA VAL A 333 -19.13 -6.97 4.93
C VAL A 333 -19.33 -8.21 4.07
N SER A 334 -18.32 -9.07 3.98
CA SER A 334 -18.43 -10.38 3.33
C SER A 334 -17.36 -11.32 3.87
N ALA A 335 -17.61 -12.63 3.76
CA ALA A 335 -16.65 -13.65 4.14
C ALA A 335 -16.86 -14.94 3.33
N GLN A 336 -15.79 -15.48 2.75
CA GLN A 336 -15.83 -16.71 1.97
C GLN A 336 -14.55 -17.53 2.12
N GLU A 337 -14.66 -18.85 1.96
CA GLU A 337 -13.51 -19.71 1.70
C GLU A 337 -13.08 -19.59 0.23
N ILE A 338 -11.79 -19.40 -0.02
CA ILE A 338 -11.24 -19.42 -1.39
C ILE A 338 -10.79 -20.85 -1.72
N THR A 339 -11.34 -21.39 -2.79
CA THR A 339 -10.98 -22.73 -3.30
C THR A 339 -10.45 -22.67 -4.72
N ASP A 340 -9.32 -23.33 -4.97
CA ASP A 340 -8.79 -23.63 -6.30
C ASP A 340 -7.97 -24.94 -6.22
N PRO A 341 -7.85 -25.72 -7.31
CA PRO A 341 -6.97 -26.89 -7.32
C PRO A 341 -5.54 -26.60 -6.85
N LEU A 342 -4.96 -25.45 -7.23
CA LEU A 342 -3.60 -25.06 -6.80
C LEU A 342 -3.53 -24.72 -5.31
N LEU A 343 -4.62 -24.22 -4.72
CA LEU A 343 -4.69 -23.95 -3.28
C LEU A 343 -4.88 -25.23 -2.46
N SER A 344 -5.44 -26.27 -3.09
CA SER A 344 -5.63 -27.60 -2.49
C SER A 344 -4.35 -28.45 -2.48
N GLU A 345 -3.29 -28.01 -3.18
CA GLU A 345 -2.01 -28.69 -3.13
C GLU A 345 -1.34 -28.47 -1.77
N CYS A 346 -0.85 -29.55 -1.16
CA CYS A 346 -0.12 -29.49 0.10
C CYS A 346 1.34 -29.09 -0.12
N ASN A 347 1.56 -27.92 -0.75
CA ASN A 347 2.87 -27.34 -1.05
C ASN A 347 3.04 -25.93 -0.46
N HIS A 348 2.17 -25.57 0.51
CA HIS A 348 2.07 -24.25 1.12
C HIS A 348 1.88 -23.15 0.06
N PRO A 349 0.73 -23.11 -0.63
CA PRO A 349 0.46 -22.13 -1.69
C PRO A 349 0.19 -20.76 -1.06
N HIS A 350 1.25 -19.98 -0.81
CA HIS A 350 1.21 -18.78 0.01
C HIS A 350 0.79 -17.53 -0.79
N PRO A 351 -0.01 -16.60 -0.21
CA PRO A 351 -0.34 -15.34 -0.85
C PRO A 351 0.83 -14.34 -0.78
N PHE A 352 1.65 -14.34 -1.81
CA PHE A 352 2.84 -13.47 -1.93
C PHE A 352 2.54 -12.05 -2.40
N GLY A 353 1.30 -11.72 -2.75
CA GLY A 353 0.96 -10.40 -3.23
C GLY A 353 -0.53 -10.10 -3.14
N VAL A 354 -0.81 -8.83 -2.85
CA VAL A 354 -2.15 -8.25 -2.78
C VAL A 354 -2.08 -6.84 -3.35
N ALA A 355 -3.08 -6.46 -4.14
CA ALA A 355 -3.27 -5.09 -4.60
C ALA A 355 -4.77 -4.82 -4.74
N SER A 356 -5.18 -3.55 -4.65
CA SER A 356 -6.54 -3.13 -4.95
C SER A 356 -6.54 -1.93 -5.89
N ASP A 357 -7.48 -1.89 -6.84
CA ASP A 357 -7.61 -0.77 -7.76
C ASP A 357 -8.48 0.36 -7.18
N ALA A 358 -8.53 1.51 -7.86
CA ALA A 358 -9.31 2.66 -7.41
C ALA A 358 -10.84 2.39 -7.32
N ALA A 359 -11.34 1.31 -7.95
CA ALA A 359 -12.74 0.89 -7.83
C ALA A 359 -12.99 -0.02 -6.61
N GLY A 360 -11.92 -0.36 -5.88
CA GLY A 360 -11.92 -1.27 -4.75
C GLY A 360 -11.92 -2.74 -5.13
N ASP A 361 -11.71 -3.10 -6.40
CA ASP A 361 -11.51 -4.51 -6.75
C ASP A 361 -10.18 -5.00 -6.18
N LEU A 362 -10.13 -6.25 -5.73
CA LEU A 362 -8.99 -6.86 -5.04
C LEU A 362 -8.32 -7.91 -5.92
N TYR A 363 -6.99 -7.93 -5.93
CA TYR A 363 -6.18 -8.83 -6.72
C TYR A 363 -5.19 -9.55 -5.80
N LEU A 364 -5.15 -10.88 -5.90
CA LEU A 364 -4.29 -11.74 -5.07
C LEU A 364 -3.37 -12.58 -5.96
N SER A 365 -2.14 -12.76 -5.53
CA SER A 365 -1.20 -13.72 -6.14
C SER A 365 -0.78 -14.78 -5.13
N PHE A 366 -1.02 -16.04 -5.48
CA PHE A 366 -0.57 -17.20 -4.73
C PHE A 366 0.53 -17.93 -5.49
N GLY A 367 1.47 -18.53 -4.77
CA GLY A 367 2.49 -19.41 -5.33
C GLY A 367 2.95 -20.44 -4.32
N GLN A 368 3.53 -21.54 -4.79
CA GLN A 368 4.15 -22.53 -3.91
C GLN A 368 5.21 -21.87 -3.02
N THR A 369 5.32 -22.29 -1.76
CA THR A 369 6.46 -21.92 -0.91
C THR A 369 7.61 -22.92 -1.08
N LEU A 370 8.82 -22.43 -1.33
CA LEU A 370 9.99 -23.27 -1.64
C LEU A 370 10.77 -23.73 -0.39
N ASN A 371 10.41 -23.24 0.80
CA ASN A 371 11.07 -23.53 2.07
C ASN A 371 10.07 -23.67 3.24
N VAL A 372 10.59 -24.07 4.40
CA VAL A 372 9.83 -24.11 5.66
C VAL A 372 10.31 -22.97 6.56
N GLY A 373 9.36 -22.24 7.15
CA GLY A 373 9.63 -21.13 8.07
C GLY A 373 9.88 -19.80 7.37
N ALA A 374 9.55 -18.70 8.06
CA ALA A 374 9.75 -17.36 7.54
C ALA A 374 11.24 -16.95 7.55
N PRO A 375 11.72 -16.15 6.57
CA PRO A 375 10.96 -15.64 5.43
C PRO A 375 10.70 -16.72 4.36
N LEU A 376 9.53 -16.66 3.74
CA LEU A 376 9.02 -17.63 2.76
C LEU A 376 9.46 -17.25 1.35
N PHE A 377 9.99 -18.20 0.58
CA PHE A 377 10.50 -17.99 -0.76
C PHE A 377 9.44 -18.38 -1.82
N PRO A 378 9.12 -17.50 -2.78
CA PRO A 378 8.07 -17.75 -3.75
C PRO A 378 8.52 -18.70 -4.88
N GLY A 379 7.63 -19.64 -5.20
CA GLY A 379 7.72 -20.55 -6.33
C GLY A 379 6.76 -20.21 -7.47
N ALA A 380 6.81 -21.03 -8.51
CA ALA A 380 5.95 -20.99 -9.69
C ALA A 380 5.20 -22.33 -9.85
N PRO A 381 4.05 -22.38 -10.55
CA PRO A 381 3.37 -21.26 -11.22
C PRO A 381 2.66 -20.32 -10.23
N THR A 382 2.35 -19.11 -10.68
CA THR A 382 1.54 -18.14 -9.92
C THR A 382 0.07 -18.29 -10.24
N LEU A 383 -0.78 -18.40 -9.22
CA LEU A 383 -2.23 -18.25 -9.33
C LEU A 383 -2.60 -16.79 -9.03
N LEU A 384 -3.19 -16.11 -10.01
CA LEU A 384 -3.78 -14.77 -9.88
C LEU A 384 -5.30 -14.88 -9.78
N MET A 385 -5.89 -14.17 -8.82
CA MET A 385 -7.33 -14.11 -8.61
C MET A 385 -7.77 -12.66 -8.44
N ALA A 386 -8.90 -12.30 -9.04
CA ALA A 386 -9.51 -11.00 -8.88
C ALA A 386 -10.89 -11.12 -8.23
N PHE A 387 -11.21 -10.17 -7.35
CA PHE A 387 -12.46 -10.08 -6.62
C PHE A 387 -13.00 -8.66 -6.71
N SER A 388 -14.32 -8.48 -6.60
CA SER A 388 -14.91 -7.15 -6.50
C SER A 388 -14.66 -6.52 -5.13
N GLN A 389 -15.07 -5.25 -4.96
CA GLN A 389 -15.04 -4.57 -3.66
C GLN A 389 -15.78 -5.27 -2.51
N ASP A 390 -16.69 -6.19 -2.83
CA ASP A 390 -17.46 -6.98 -1.86
C ASP A 390 -16.92 -8.43 -1.75
N GLY A 391 -15.77 -8.72 -2.34
CA GLY A 391 -15.16 -10.04 -2.35
C GLY A 391 -15.74 -11.02 -3.37
N VAL A 392 -16.55 -10.59 -4.35
CA VAL A 392 -17.12 -11.50 -5.36
C VAL A 392 -16.06 -11.90 -6.39
N PRO A 393 -15.79 -13.19 -6.66
CA PRO A 393 -14.81 -13.61 -7.66
C PRO A 393 -15.14 -13.07 -9.06
N ARG A 394 -14.14 -12.50 -9.74
CA ARG A 394 -14.27 -11.93 -11.10
C ARG A 394 -13.59 -12.80 -12.15
N TRP A 395 -12.30 -13.09 -11.95
CA TRP A 395 -11.53 -13.95 -12.84
C TRP A 395 -10.38 -14.63 -12.10
N ARG A 396 -9.89 -15.72 -12.67
CA ARG A 396 -8.71 -16.44 -12.20
C ARG A 396 -7.78 -16.78 -13.36
N LYS A 397 -6.47 -16.76 -13.12
CA LYS A 397 -5.45 -17.03 -14.14
C LYS A 397 -4.22 -17.69 -13.51
N THR A 398 -3.57 -18.56 -14.25
CA THR A 398 -2.30 -19.15 -13.85
C THR A 398 -1.20 -18.70 -14.81
N GLU A 399 -0.08 -18.26 -14.26
CA GLU A 399 1.07 -17.76 -14.99
C GLU A 399 2.34 -18.55 -14.64
N ALA A 400 3.26 -18.64 -15.59
CA ALA A 400 4.46 -19.48 -15.44
C ALA A 400 5.55 -18.87 -14.55
N PHE A 401 5.47 -17.56 -14.26
CA PHE A 401 6.43 -16.88 -13.38
C PHE A 401 6.16 -17.20 -11.90
N SER A 402 7.16 -16.95 -11.05
CA SER A 402 7.03 -17.09 -9.59
C SER A 402 6.14 -16.00 -8.99
N ALA A 403 5.42 -16.33 -7.92
CA ALA A 403 4.57 -15.35 -7.26
C ALA A 403 5.40 -14.22 -6.62
N GLY A 404 4.74 -13.11 -6.30
CA GLY A 404 5.40 -11.94 -5.73
C GLY A 404 4.41 -10.81 -5.56
N GLU A 405 4.88 -9.70 -4.97
CA GLU A 405 4.05 -8.53 -4.71
C GLU A 405 3.35 -8.02 -5.98
N LEU A 406 2.14 -7.50 -5.77
CA LEU A 406 1.28 -6.96 -6.82
C LEU A 406 1.20 -5.44 -6.69
N ALA A 407 0.95 -4.79 -7.81
CA ALA A 407 0.62 -3.36 -7.87
C ALA A 407 -0.28 -3.10 -9.07
N ILE A 408 -1.03 -2.01 -9.05
CA ILE A 408 -2.01 -1.66 -10.06
C ILE A 408 -1.87 -0.21 -10.45
N VAL A 409 -1.84 0.08 -11.75
CA VAL A 409 -1.93 1.46 -12.24
C VAL A 409 -2.79 1.55 -13.49
N ASN A 410 -3.78 2.43 -13.50
CA ASN A 410 -4.63 2.72 -14.65
C ASN A 410 -5.19 1.44 -15.32
N GLY A 411 -5.63 0.49 -14.49
CA GLY A 411 -6.17 -0.79 -14.95
C GLY A 411 -5.12 -1.81 -15.44
N LEU A 412 -3.84 -1.57 -15.19
CA LEU A 412 -2.75 -2.52 -15.39
C LEU A 412 -2.40 -3.20 -14.07
N LEU A 413 -2.51 -4.53 -14.01
CA LEU A 413 -2.01 -5.36 -12.92
C LEU A 413 -0.56 -5.75 -13.20
N LEU A 414 0.30 -5.44 -12.25
CA LEU A 414 1.75 -5.65 -12.30
C LEU A 414 2.14 -6.66 -11.22
N ASN A 415 3.05 -7.57 -11.56
CA ASN A 415 3.63 -8.51 -10.62
C ASN A 415 5.15 -8.33 -10.61
N GLU A 416 5.76 -8.25 -9.43
CA GLU A 416 7.18 -7.90 -9.29
C GLU A 416 8.13 -8.87 -10.02
N ARG A 417 7.71 -10.12 -10.22
CA ARG A 417 8.49 -11.18 -10.90
C ARG A 417 8.13 -11.34 -12.37
N SER A 418 7.09 -10.66 -12.84
CA SER A 418 6.62 -10.75 -14.22
C SER A 418 7.43 -9.85 -15.14
N THR A 419 7.53 -10.26 -16.41
CA THR A 419 8.02 -9.44 -17.52
C THR A 419 6.87 -8.88 -18.37
N GLN A 420 5.62 -9.00 -17.94
CA GLN A 420 4.45 -8.48 -18.64
C GLN A 420 3.44 -7.88 -17.66
N ALA A 421 2.75 -6.83 -18.07
CA ALA A 421 1.58 -6.32 -17.36
C ALA A 421 0.32 -7.06 -17.85
N LEU A 422 -0.66 -7.20 -16.97
CA LEU A 422 -1.98 -7.76 -17.28
C LEU A 422 -3.05 -6.66 -17.15
N ARG A 423 -4.21 -6.83 -17.78
CA ARG A 423 -5.38 -5.96 -17.53
C ARG A 423 -6.09 -6.40 -16.26
N THR A 424 -6.44 -5.45 -15.40
CA THR A 424 -7.26 -5.70 -14.20
C THR A 424 -8.65 -6.23 -14.55
N GLN A 425 -9.19 -5.83 -15.71
CA GLN A 425 -10.53 -6.23 -16.14
C GLN A 425 -10.68 -7.73 -16.40
N ASP A 426 -9.68 -8.39 -16.99
CA ASP A 426 -9.81 -9.77 -17.49
C ASP A 426 -8.52 -10.62 -17.41
N GLY A 427 -7.44 -10.09 -16.84
CA GLY A 427 -6.16 -10.77 -16.73
C GLY A 427 -5.44 -11.00 -18.05
N GLN A 428 -5.83 -10.36 -19.15
CA GLN A 428 -5.13 -10.50 -20.44
C GLN A 428 -3.85 -9.67 -20.45
N ALA A 429 -2.80 -10.17 -21.12
CA ALA A 429 -1.54 -9.45 -21.26
C ALA A 429 -1.71 -8.14 -22.04
N VAL A 430 -0.98 -7.10 -21.64
CA VAL A 430 -0.99 -5.77 -22.26
C VAL A 430 0.25 -5.62 -23.12
N GLY A 431 0.05 -5.17 -24.38
CA GLY A 431 1.15 -4.96 -25.33
C GLY A 431 1.64 -6.25 -26.00
N SER A 432 2.57 -6.10 -26.95
CA SER A 432 3.13 -7.21 -27.74
C SER A 432 4.58 -7.57 -27.36
N GLN A 433 5.24 -6.77 -26.51
CA GLN A 433 6.64 -6.97 -26.10
C GLN A 433 6.76 -6.96 -24.56
N PRO A 434 7.30 -8.03 -23.94
CA PRO A 434 7.56 -8.06 -22.51
C PRO A 434 8.70 -7.11 -22.12
N PHE A 435 8.71 -6.68 -20.86
CA PHE A 435 9.83 -6.01 -20.22
C PHE A 435 11.09 -6.89 -20.30
N PRO A 436 12.28 -6.33 -20.58
CA PRO A 436 13.51 -7.12 -20.74
C PRO A 436 13.99 -7.86 -19.48
N LYS A 437 13.56 -7.39 -18.30
CA LYS A 437 13.81 -7.99 -16.99
C LYS A 437 12.50 -7.93 -16.19
N ALA A 438 12.44 -8.67 -15.08
CA ALA A 438 11.31 -8.60 -14.17
C ALA A 438 11.05 -7.15 -13.72
N LEU A 439 9.78 -6.80 -13.54
CA LEU A 439 9.35 -5.45 -13.16
C LEU A 439 9.98 -4.96 -11.85
N GLY A 440 10.23 -5.87 -10.92
CA GLY A 440 10.59 -5.53 -9.55
C GLY A 440 9.48 -4.70 -8.89
N ARG A 441 9.89 -3.84 -7.97
CA ARG A 441 9.03 -2.92 -7.22
C ARG A 441 8.84 -1.64 -8.03
N ALA A 442 8.04 -1.74 -9.10
CA ALA A 442 7.83 -0.65 -10.04
C ALA A 442 7.04 0.50 -9.41
N VAL A 443 7.31 1.73 -9.83
CA VAL A 443 6.47 2.89 -9.50
C VAL A 443 5.77 3.40 -10.76
N ALA A 444 4.65 4.08 -10.59
CA ALA A 444 3.90 4.57 -11.73
C ALA A 444 3.23 5.91 -11.45
N THR A 445 3.10 6.70 -12.51
CA THR A 445 2.32 7.93 -12.57
C THR A 445 1.15 7.72 -13.52
N SER A 446 0.28 8.72 -13.63
CA SER A 446 -0.78 8.71 -14.64
C SER A 446 -0.29 8.50 -16.08
N GLU A 447 0.96 8.83 -16.40
CA GLU A 447 1.51 8.74 -17.76
C GLU A 447 2.66 7.75 -17.93
N ARG A 448 3.26 7.25 -16.84
CA ARG A 448 4.53 6.52 -16.88
C ARG A 448 4.53 5.34 -15.91
N LEU A 449 4.96 4.18 -16.39
CA LEU A 449 5.35 3.04 -15.58
C LEU A 449 6.88 2.97 -15.54
N ILE A 450 7.45 2.81 -14.36
CA ILE A 450 8.89 2.85 -14.10
C ILE A 450 9.28 1.61 -13.30
N PRO A 451 9.75 0.53 -13.96
CA PRO A 451 10.25 -0.67 -13.29
C PRO A 451 11.44 -0.38 -12.37
N SER A 452 11.75 -1.32 -11.46
CA SER A 452 12.97 -1.24 -10.65
C SER A 452 14.23 -1.10 -11.53
N PRO A 453 15.28 -0.43 -11.04
CA PRO A 453 16.56 -0.37 -11.74
C PRO A 453 17.07 -1.78 -12.05
N SER A 454 17.65 -1.96 -13.24
CA SER A 454 18.23 -3.23 -13.66
C SER A 454 19.61 -3.04 -14.26
N LEU A 455 20.47 -4.04 -14.06
CA LEU A 455 21.79 -4.09 -14.69
C LEU A 455 21.64 -4.52 -16.15
N ASP A 456 22.19 -3.73 -17.06
CA ASP A 456 22.45 -4.19 -18.42
C ASP A 456 23.70 -5.08 -18.41
N ASP A 457 23.49 -6.38 -18.56
CA ASP A 457 24.56 -7.38 -18.51
C ASP A 457 25.62 -7.17 -19.60
N SER A 458 25.26 -6.57 -20.74
CA SER A 458 26.18 -6.32 -21.86
C SER A 458 27.04 -5.09 -21.65
N ALA A 459 26.46 -4.02 -21.10
CA ALA A 459 27.16 -2.77 -20.84
C ALA A 459 27.80 -2.72 -19.45
N GLN A 460 27.41 -3.62 -18.53
CA GLN A 460 27.73 -3.56 -17.10
C GLN A 460 27.33 -2.21 -16.48
N GLU A 461 26.18 -1.68 -16.90
CA GLU A 461 25.65 -0.38 -16.49
C GLU A 461 24.23 -0.54 -15.93
N TRP A 462 23.97 0.09 -14.79
CA TRP A 462 22.62 0.17 -14.25
C TRP A 462 21.78 1.15 -15.06
N ARG A 463 20.51 0.79 -15.25
CA ARG A 463 19.53 1.59 -15.98
C ARG A 463 18.21 1.66 -15.22
N LEU A 464 17.60 2.83 -15.26
CA LEU A 464 16.19 3.05 -14.93
C LEU A 464 15.45 3.43 -16.22
N ARG A 465 14.25 2.89 -16.42
CA ARG A 465 13.50 3.08 -17.67
C ARG A 465 12.09 3.55 -17.36
N GLY A 466 11.58 4.47 -18.16
CA GLY A 466 10.19 4.87 -18.16
C GLY A 466 9.47 4.34 -19.39
N HIS A 467 8.27 3.83 -19.19
CA HIS A 467 7.38 3.32 -20.22
C HIS A 467 6.07 4.12 -20.22
N GLY A 468 5.54 4.44 -21.39
CA GLY A 468 4.24 5.11 -21.51
C GLY A 468 3.10 4.23 -20.99
N VAL A 469 2.07 4.82 -20.39
CA VAL A 469 0.86 4.11 -19.95
C VAL A 469 -0.32 4.56 -20.83
N PRO A 470 -1.21 3.65 -21.29
CA PRO A 470 -1.24 2.21 -21.02
C PRO A 470 -0.48 1.34 -22.04
N GLY A 471 0.14 1.94 -23.06
CA GLY A 471 0.74 1.21 -24.20
C GLY A 471 2.06 0.49 -23.91
N LEU A 472 2.75 0.87 -22.84
CA LEU A 472 4.03 0.31 -22.36
C LEU A 472 5.22 0.51 -23.32
N GLU A 473 5.09 1.40 -24.29
CA GLU A 473 6.20 1.79 -25.16
C GLU A 473 7.33 2.46 -24.37
N ALA A 474 8.58 2.21 -24.76
CA ALA A 474 9.73 2.84 -24.12
C ALA A 474 9.69 4.36 -24.33
N ALA A 475 9.74 5.13 -23.24
CA ALA A 475 9.69 6.59 -23.26
C ALA A 475 11.08 7.21 -23.02
N TRP A 476 11.78 6.75 -21.98
CA TRP A 476 13.10 7.26 -21.63
C TRP A 476 13.95 6.21 -20.90
N THR A 477 15.27 6.43 -20.86
CA THR A 477 16.21 5.61 -20.09
C THR A 477 17.22 6.52 -19.41
N TYR A 478 17.33 6.40 -18.10
CA TYR A 478 18.40 6.99 -17.31
C TYR A 478 19.46 5.92 -17.05
N THR A 479 20.69 6.19 -17.46
CA THR A 479 21.86 5.36 -17.13
C THR A 479 22.51 5.96 -15.88
N PHE A 480 23.06 5.12 -14.99
CA PHE A 480 23.78 5.56 -13.80
C PHE A 480 25.31 5.64 -14.07
N PRO A 481 25.84 6.75 -14.59
CA PRO A 481 27.23 6.83 -15.04
C PRO A 481 28.22 6.74 -13.86
N GLY A 482 29.14 5.79 -13.95
CA GLY A 482 30.19 5.59 -12.94
C GLY A 482 29.69 4.97 -11.63
N TRP A 483 28.46 4.45 -11.60
CA TRP A 483 27.96 3.67 -10.47
C TRP A 483 28.38 2.22 -10.64
N THR A 484 29.50 1.87 -10.02
CA THR A 484 30.08 0.51 -10.09
C THR A 484 29.45 -0.47 -9.11
N GLY A 485 28.64 0.00 -8.16
CA GLY A 485 27.93 -0.84 -7.19
C GLY A 485 26.46 -1.04 -7.56
N PRO A 486 25.70 -1.82 -6.76
CA PRO A 486 24.29 -2.06 -7.02
C PRO A 486 23.43 -0.80 -6.86
N VAL A 487 22.36 -0.71 -7.65
CA VAL A 487 21.26 0.24 -7.44
C VAL A 487 20.12 -0.53 -6.77
N GLY A 488 19.53 0.05 -5.73
CA GLY A 488 18.43 -0.55 -4.99
C GLY A 488 17.18 -0.73 -5.85
N SER A 489 16.41 -1.77 -5.58
CA SER A 489 15.12 -2.02 -6.22
C SER A 489 14.02 -1.09 -5.71
N GLU A 490 14.16 -0.56 -4.50
CA GLU A 490 13.22 0.37 -3.86
C GLU A 490 13.23 1.74 -4.54
N LEU A 491 12.06 2.10 -5.06
CA LEU A 491 11.77 3.41 -5.63
C LEU A 491 10.53 4.00 -4.94
N ARG A 492 10.49 5.32 -4.80
CA ARG A 492 9.29 6.06 -4.38
C ARG A 492 9.08 7.26 -5.29
N LEU A 493 7.83 7.69 -5.45
CA LEU A 493 7.51 8.90 -6.19
C LEU A 493 7.35 10.06 -5.21
N ALA A 494 8.08 11.13 -5.48
CA ALA A 494 8.00 12.35 -4.69
C ALA A 494 7.59 13.52 -5.57
N SER A 495 6.81 14.45 -5.02
CA SER A 495 6.69 15.79 -5.55
C SER A 495 7.91 16.60 -5.10
N TRP A 496 8.62 17.16 -6.06
CA TRP A 496 9.80 17.98 -5.81
C TRP A 496 9.74 19.26 -6.62
N THR A 497 9.90 20.39 -5.94
CA THR A 497 10.02 21.69 -6.61
C THR A 497 11.43 21.82 -7.12
N THR A 498 11.65 21.47 -8.39
CA THR A 498 12.96 21.67 -8.99
C THR A 498 13.32 23.15 -9.03
N ARG A 499 12.39 24.11 -9.10
CA ARG A 499 12.75 25.54 -9.05
C ARG A 499 11.66 26.40 -8.41
N THR A 500 12.08 27.41 -7.66
CA THR A 500 11.18 28.38 -7.03
C THR A 500 10.26 29.05 -8.05
N GLY A 501 8.95 29.03 -7.77
CA GLY A 501 7.91 29.65 -8.62
C GLY A 501 7.36 28.76 -9.74
N LEU A 502 7.91 27.55 -9.93
CA LEU A 502 7.29 26.52 -10.78
C LEU A 502 6.52 25.53 -9.90
N PRO A 503 5.44 24.91 -10.43
CA PRO A 503 4.78 23.82 -9.74
C PRO A 503 5.78 22.66 -9.51
N PRO A 504 5.64 21.91 -8.41
CA PRO A 504 6.41 20.69 -8.20
C PRO A 504 6.25 19.72 -9.37
N GLU A 505 7.31 19.02 -9.73
CA GLU A 505 7.23 17.89 -10.65
C GLU A 505 7.35 16.57 -9.90
N THR A 506 6.81 15.50 -10.48
CA THR A 506 6.97 14.15 -9.95
C THR A 506 8.36 13.62 -10.29
N VAL A 507 9.11 13.21 -9.27
CA VAL A 507 10.44 12.61 -9.38
C VAL A 507 10.45 11.21 -8.78
N VAL A 508 11.26 10.33 -9.37
CA VAL A 508 11.55 9.00 -8.82
C VAL A 508 12.74 9.13 -7.88
N VAL A 509 12.55 8.78 -6.61
CA VAL A 509 13.59 8.76 -5.59
C VAL A 509 14.03 7.31 -5.35
N GLY A 510 15.33 7.08 -5.29
CA GLY A 510 15.91 5.78 -4.98
C GLY A 510 17.29 5.89 -4.37
N THR A 511 17.92 4.74 -4.12
CA THR A 511 19.28 4.68 -3.58
C THR A 511 20.16 3.70 -4.33
N GLY A 512 21.48 3.87 -4.24
CA GLY A 512 22.43 2.87 -4.70
C GLY A 512 23.86 3.22 -4.37
N MET A 513 24.81 2.56 -5.02
CA MET A 513 26.23 2.61 -4.65
C MET A 513 27.09 3.15 -5.81
N LYS A 514 27.78 4.26 -5.57
CA LYS A 514 28.81 4.82 -6.45
C LYS A 514 30.19 4.50 -5.86
N GLY A 515 30.82 3.43 -6.35
CA GLY A 515 31.95 2.82 -5.65
C GLY A 515 31.50 2.29 -4.28
N TYR A 516 32.15 2.74 -3.21
CA TYR A 516 31.78 2.41 -1.82
C TYR A 516 30.91 3.49 -1.15
N THR A 517 30.49 4.52 -1.90
CA THR A 517 29.67 5.60 -1.37
C THR A 517 28.21 5.31 -1.67
N GLY A 518 27.38 5.21 -0.63
CA GLY A 518 25.93 5.20 -0.82
C GLY A 518 25.46 6.55 -1.34
N VAL A 519 24.50 6.53 -2.25
CA VAL A 519 23.95 7.74 -2.89
C VAL A 519 22.44 7.60 -2.95
N MET A 520 21.74 8.65 -2.52
CA MET A 520 20.35 8.87 -2.86
C MET A 520 20.29 9.63 -4.17
N PHE A 521 19.42 9.21 -5.09
CA PHE A 521 19.21 9.90 -6.35
C PHE A 521 17.75 10.30 -6.51
N ALA A 522 17.52 11.33 -7.32
CA ALA A 522 16.21 11.65 -7.87
C ALA A 522 16.33 11.90 -9.37
N VAL A 523 15.37 11.39 -10.14
CA VAL A 523 15.24 11.59 -11.58
C VAL A 523 13.80 11.98 -11.94
N SER A 524 13.60 12.82 -12.94
CA SER A 524 12.26 13.23 -13.36
C SER A 524 11.49 12.02 -13.89
N ALA A 525 10.29 11.77 -13.36
CA ALA A 525 9.46 10.66 -13.84
C ALA A 525 8.99 10.89 -15.29
N ARG A 526 8.92 12.15 -15.73
CA ARG A 526 8.43 12.54 -17.06
C ARG A 526 9.38 12.14 -18.19
N ASP A 527 10.67 12.45 -18.02
CA ASP A 527 11.68 12.41 -19.09
C ASP A 527 13.01 11.74 -18.70
N GLY A 528 13.15 11.29 -17.45
CA GLY A 528 14.34 10.59 -16.97
C GLY A 528 15.55 11.49 -16.74
N SER A 529 15.40 12.83 -16.79
CA SER A 529 16.49 13.75 -16.47
C SER A 529 16.91 13.68 -15.01
N GLU A 530 18.21 13.86 -14.73
CA GLU A 530 18.72 13.87 -13.36
C GLU A 530 18.28 15.13 -12.60
N VAL A 531 17.74 14.92 -11.40
CA VAL A 531 17.31 16.01 -10.51
C VAL A 531 18.36 16.27 -9.44
N PHE A 532 18.77 15.23 -8.71
CA PHE A 532 19.92 15.31 -7.79
C PHE A 532 20.56 13.95 -7.49
N GLN A 533 21.81 13.99 -7.02
CA GLN A 533 22.50 12.87 -6.39
C GLN A 533 23.13 13.35 -5.09
N CYS A 534 22.76 12.73 -3.98
CA CYS A 534 23.20 13.12 -2.65
C CYS A 534 23.94 11.97 -1.95
N PRO A 535 25.21 12.17 -1.55
CA PRO A 535 25.95 11.14 -0.80
C PRO A 535 25.26 10.82 0.53
N LEU A 536 25.21 9.54 0.86
CA LEU A 536 24.68 9.01 2.11
C LEU A 536 25.82 8.54 3.01
N PRO A 537 25.73 8.78 4.34
CA PRO A 537 26.77 8.38 5.28
C PRO A 537 26.63 6.91 5.64
N ASN A 538 27.75 6.20 5.82
CA ASN A 538 27.82 4.86 6.42
C ASN A 538 26.84 3.83 5.81
N SER A 539 26.64 3.90 4.49
CA SER A 539 25.82 2.96 3.73
C SER A 539 26.72 1.90 3.10
N ALA A 540 26.53 0.63 3.50
CA ALA A 540 27.24 -0.51 2.91
C ALA A 540 26.48 -1.11 1.71
N THR A 541 25.17 -0.89 1.67
CA THR A 541 24.25 -1.34 0.62
C THR A 541 23.30 -0.19 0.26
N PRO A 542 22.59 -0.27 -0.88
CA PRO A 542 21.38 0.51 -1.07
C PRO A 542 20.41 0.28 0.09
N ALA A 543 19.49 1.22 0.30
CA ALA A 543 18.41 1.05 1.27
C ALA A 543 17.56 -0.18 0.90
N GLN A 544 17.24 -0.99 1.91
CA GLN A 544 16.45 -2.20 1.78
C GLN A 544 14.95 -1.92 1.86
N PHE A 545 14.58 -0.86 2.58
CA PHE A 545 13.29 -0.18 2.46
C PHE A 545 13.50 1.33 2.41
N LEU A 546 12.61 2.02 1.73
CA LEU A 546 12.63 3.46 1.53
C LEU A 546 11.18 3.97 1.62
N GLU A 547 10.88 4.84 2.57
CA GLU A 547 9.59 5.53 2.62
C GLU A 547 9.74 7.04 2.65
N LEU A 548 8.75 7.71 2.07
CA LEU A 548 8.67 9.17 2.04
C LEU A 548 7.77 9.66 3.17
N GLY A 549 8.24 10.66 3.89
CA GLY A 549 7.40 11.51 4.72
C GLY A 549 7.40 12.94 4.18
N PRO A 550 6.51 13.81 4.68
CA PRO A 550 6.65 15.24 4.45
C PRO A 550 8.05 15.71 4.84
N ASP A 551 8.72 16.37 3.91
CA ASP A 551 10.07 16.93 4.07
C ASP A 551 11.12 15.91 4.55
N SER A 552 10.92 14.61 4.30
CA SER A 552 11.82 13.58 4.84
C SER A 552 11.79 12.27 4.07
N VAL A 553 12.85 11.50 4.25
CA VAL A 553 12.96 10.13 3.77
C VAL A 553 13.41 9.23 4.91
N VAL A 554 12.72 8.11 5.10
CA VAL A 554 13.09 7.09 6.07
C VAL A 554 13.65 5.88 5.32
N MET A 555 14.83 5.44 5.73
CA MET A 555 15.52 4.31 5.13
C MET A 555 15.70 3.19 6.15
N MET A 556 15.57 1.97 5.66
CA MET A 556 16.04 0.78 6.35
C MET A 556 17.31 0.24 5.70
N ASP A 557 18.27 -0.18 6.51
CA ASP A 557 19.42 -0.97 6.09
C ASP A 557 19.84 -1.98 7.18
N TRP A 558 20.88 -2.77 6.90
CA TRP A 558 21.41 -3.81 7.80
C TRP A 558 20.49 -5.01 8.10
N ALA A 559 19.38 -5.15 7.38
CA ALA A 559 18.62 -6.40 7.42
C ALA A 559 19.44 -7.53 6.77
N GLN A 560 19.48 -8.70 7.41
CA GLN A 560 20.34 -9.82 7.00
C GLN A 560 19.57 -10.97 6.34
N THR A 561 18.25 -10.84 6.21
CA THR A 561 17.37 -11.85 5.63
C THR A 561 16.86 -11.41 4.26
N CYS A 562 16.04 -12.24 3.62
CA CYS A 562 15.63 -12.04 2.22
C CYS A 562 14.66 -10.85 2.04
N GLY A 563 14.94 -9.97 1.07
CA GLY A 563 14.09 -8.80 0.76
C GLY A 563 12.93 -9.08 -0.20
N ASP A 564 13.05 -10.07 -1.06
CA ASP A 564 12.00 -10.45 -2.02
C ASP A 564 11.26 -11.74 -1.59
N CYS A 565 11.14 -11.93 -0.28
CA CYS A 565 10.48 -13.05 0.37
C CYS A 565 9.32 -12.53 1.23
N ASP A 566 8.53 -13.41 1.83
CA ASP A 566 7.39 -12.99 2.67
C ASP A 566 7.46 -13.54 4.11
N PRO A 567 7.35 -12.70 5.16
CA PRO A 567 7.60 -11.24 5.13
C PRO A 567 9.02 -10.94 4.63
N PRO A 568 9.23 -9.84 3.88
CA PRO A 568 10.57 -9.33 3.61
C PRO A 568 11.30 -9.10 4.93
N PHE A 569 12.57 -9.48 4.97
CA PHE A 569 13.46 -9.20 6.09
C PHE A 569 13.00 -9.74 7.46
N ALA A 570 12.05 -10.69 7.49
CA ALA A 570 11.54 -11.28 8.73
C ALA A 570 12.68 -11.73 9.66
N ASN A 571 12.49 -11.52 10.97
CA ASN A 571 13.45 -11.82 12.04
C ASN A 571 14.76 -11.03 12.00
N SER A 572 14.93 -10.07 11.07
CA SER A 572 16.10 -9.20 11.10
C SER A 572 15.99 -8.15 12.21
N GLN A 573 17.14 -7.56 12.53
CA GLN A 573 17.27 -6.48 13.51
C GLN A 573 17.82 -5.26 12.76
N ALA A 574 16.97 -4.67 11.92
CA ALA A 574 17.39 -3.67 10.97
C ALA A 574 17.75 -2.34 11.64
N ARG A 575 18.41 -1.47 10.88
CA ARG A 575 18.68 -0.08 11.27
C ARG A 575 17.80 0.84 10.43
N PHE A 576 17.20 1.82 11.09
CA PHE A 576 16.28 2.80 10.51
C PHE A 576 16.88 4.20 10.65
N ARG A 577 16.76 5.02 9.60
CA ARG A 577 17.35 6.36 9.56
C ARG A 577 16.41 7.33 8.87
N ARG A 578 16.11 8.46 9.52
CA ARG A 578 15.32 9.55 8.91
C ARG A 578 16.26 10.67 8.46
N PHE A 579 16.18 11.01 7.18
CA PHE A 579 16.90 12.11 6.57
C PHE A 579 15.92 13.26 6.31
N PRO A 580 16.14 14.45 6.87
CA PRO A 580 15.36 15.62 6.52
C PRO A 580 15.71 16.07 5.09
N ILE A 581 14.68 16.23 4.26
CA ILE A 581 14.76 16.69 2.88
C ILE A 581 13.66 17.75 2.66
N PRO A 582 13.87 19.00 3.14
CA PRO A 582 12.88 20.07 2.99
C PRO A 582 12.47 20.29 1.52
N GLY A 583 11.17 20.35 1.28
CA GLY A 583 10.56 20.50 -0.04
C GLY A 583 10.28 19.19 -0.78
N LEU A 584 10.70 18.04 -0.24
CA LEU A 584 10.35 16.72 -0.77
C LEU A 584 9.05 16.26 -0.11
N GLN A 585 8.03 16.03 -0.92
CA GLN A 585 6.74 15.55 -0.47
C GLN A 585 6.45 14.20 -1.14
N PRO A 586 5.75 13.26 -0.49
CA PRO A 586 5.16 12.12 -1.21
C PRO A 586 4.34 12.61 -2.41
N ALA A 587 4.45 11.95 -3.56
CA ALA A 587 3.71 12.37 -4.75
C ALA A 587 2.21 12.06 -4.64
N GLU A 588 1.37 12.95 -5.17
CA GLU A 588 -0.09 12.76 -5.29
C GLU A 588 -0.52 12.09 -6.62
N GLU A 589 0.41 11.41 -7.31
CA GLU A 589 0.09 10.63 -8.51
C GLU A 589 -0.78 9.41 -8.16
N PRO A 590 -1.50 8.80 -9.13
CA PRO A 590 -2.12 7.51 -8.90
C PRO A 590 -1.01 6.53 -8.53
N TRP A 591 -0.91 6.29 -7.23
CA TRP A 591 0.14 5.49 -6.66
C TRP A 591 -0.21 4.04 -7.00
N PRO A 592 0.70 3.22 -7.54
CA PRO A 592 0.33 1.90 -8.01
C PRO A 592 -0.05 0.89 -6.89
N GLY A 593 -0.31 1.35 -5.66
CA GLY A 593 0.05 0.63 -4.45
C GLY A 593 1.57 0.52 -4.30
N THR A 594 2.08 0.61 -3.08
CA THR A 594 3.50 0.29 -2.81
C THR A 594 3.75 -1.19 -3.07
N PHE A 595 4.64 -1.49 -4.00
CA PHE A 595 5.35 -2.77 -3.95
C PHE A 595 6.31 -2.72 -2.76
N GLY A 596 6.05 -3.53 -1.75
CA GLY A 596 7.01 -3.70 -0.68
C GLY A 596 6.31 -4.01 0.62
N GLY A 597 6.49 -5.24 1.08
CA GLY A 597 6.34 -5.61 2.47
C GLY A 597 4.91 -5.60 3.04
N PRO A 598 4.69 -6.38 4.10
CA PRO A 598 3.43 -6.41 4.80
C PRO A 598 3.27 -5.18 5.68
N GLY A 599 2.83 -4.09 5.06
CA GLY A 599 2.41 -2.93 5.80
C GLY A 599 2.14 -1.66 5.02
N HIS A 600 2.36 -1.69 3.73
CA HIS A 600 2.23 -0.49 2.94
C HIS A 600 0.87 -0.46 2.23
N ASP A 601 0.48 0.72 1.75
CA ASP A 601 -0.83 0.90 1.12
C ASP A 601 -0.83 0.14 -0.22
N HIS A 602 -1.46 -1.04 -0.21
CA HIS A 602 -1.61 -1.89 -1.39
C HIS A 602 -2.76 -1.40 -2.31
N HIS A 603 -3.30 -0.21 -2.05
CA HIS A 603 -4.37 0.42 -2.81
C HIS A 603 -3.83 1.35 -3.89
N GLU A 604 -4.46 1.33 -5.07
CA GLU A 604 -4.31 2.36 -6.08
C GLU A 604 -5.09 3.60 -5.62
N ASP A 605 -4.36 4.63 -5.19
CA ASP A 605 -4.98 5.91 -4.91
C ASP A 605 -5.59 6.48 -6.21
N PRO A 606 -6.87 6.87 -6.21
CA PRO A 606 -7.44 7.54 -7.36
C PRO A 606 -6.65 8.82 -7.63
N VAL A 607 -6.49 9.19 -8.90
CA VAL A 607 -5.97 10.50 -9.29
C VAL A 607 -6.81 11.54 -8.55
N ARG A 608 -6.27 12.17 -7.49
CA ARG A 608 -6.89 13.36 -6.91
C ARG A 608 -7.00 14.34 -8.07
N GLY A 609 -8.22 14.64 -8.49
CA GLY A 609 -8.48 15.40 -9.71
C GLY A 609 -7.61 16.65 -9.74
N ARG A 610 -6.68 16.71 -10.69
CA ARG A 610 -5.80 17.86 -10.92
C ARG A 610 -6.57 19.04 -11.49
#